data_AF-A0A7V9DSE7-F1
#
_entry.id   AF-A0A7V9DSE7-F1
#
_cell.length_a   1.000
_cell.length_b   1.000
_cell.length_c   1.000
_cell.angle_alpha   90.00
_cell.angle_beta   90.00
_cell.angle_gamma   90.00
#
_symmetry.space_group_name_H-M   'P 1'
#
loop_
_entity.id
_entity.type
_entity.pdbx_description
1 polymer ?
#
loop_
_entity_poly.entity_id
_entity_poly.type
_entity_poly.pdbx_seq_one_letter_code
_entity_poly.pdbx_strand_id
1 'polypeptide(L)'
;MSSAPRVVSDAELNRATLARQLLLERVSLDPVTAIRRLCALQAQEPASPYIALWTRLADFQPADLDAAFRTSAIVKATLMRVTLHAVAAEDYPTCWAAHADYIRAARTSPPRFPAGSVPKERLDDLVAHAVAFATEPRSNAEMAAHLEEIAGPFGDQGWWWAVRPFTPVLRAAGDEPWS
;
A
#
# COMPACT_ATOMS: atom_id res chain seq x y z
N MET A 1 -15.50 -44.09 10.65
CA MET A 1 -14.91 -43.54 11.88
C MET A 1 -14.38 -42.15 11.54
N SER A 2 -15.01 -41.08 12.03
CA SER A 2 -14.50 -39.72 11.83
C SER A 2 -13.26 -39.56 12.72
N SER A 3 -12.09 -39.28 12.15
CA SER A 3 -10.90 -39.06 12.97
C SER A 3 -11.07 -37.77 13.77
N ALA A 4 -10.59 -37.74 15.01
CA ALA A 4 -10.52 -36.49 15.76
C ALA A 4 -9.74 -35.45 14.94
N PRO A 5 -10.16 -34.16 14.95
CA PRO A 5 -9.48 -33.12 14.21
C PRO A 5 -8.04 -32.97 14.74
N ARG A 6 -7.07 -32.89 13.83
CA ARG A 6 -5.66 -32.73 14.17
C ARG A 6 -5.45 -31.37 14.83
N VAL A 7 -4.93 -31.37 16.06
CA VAL A 7 -4.49 -30.15 16.76
C VAL A 7 -3.13 -29.74 16.22
N VAL A 8 -2.98 -28.45 15.88
CA VAL A 8 -1.71 -27.86 15.41
C VAL A 8 -1.04 -27.15 16.59
N SER A 9 0.21 -27.50 16.87
CA SER A 9 1.02 -26.86 17.91
C SER A 9 1.53 -25.48 17.49
N ASP A 10 1.95 -24.66 18.46
CA ASP A 10 2.56 -23.34 18.19
C ASP A 10 3.83 -23.45 17.35
N ALA A 11 4.62 -24.50 17.54
CA ALA A 11 5.82 -24.76 16.75
C ALA A 11 5.46 -25.03 15.28
N GLU A 12 4.43 -25.83 15.04
CA GLU A 12 3.92 -26.08 13.68
C GLU A 12 3.34 -24.82 13.04
N LEU A 13 2.54 -24.04 13.77
CA LEU A 13 2.00 -22.76 13.28
C LEU A 13 3.11 -21.77 12.94
N ASN A 14 4.16 -21.69 13.78
CA ASN A 14 5.31 -20.85 13.55
C ASN A 14 6.08 -21.27 12.29
N ARG A 15 6.42 -22.56 12.15
CA ARG A 15 7.13 -23.07 10.96
C ARG A 15 6.27 -22.92 9.70
N ALA A 16 4.98 -23.20 9.77
CA ALA A 16 4.06 -23.00 8.64
C ALA A 16 3.96 -21.52 8.23
N THR A 17 4.03 -20.60 9.20
CA THR A 17 4.05 -19.16 8.91
C THR A 17 5.35 -18.73 8.24
N LEU A 18 6.50 -19.16 8.75
CA LEU A 18 7.79 -18.88 8.14
C LEU A 18 7.92 -19.49 6.74
N ALA A 19 7.39 -20.70 6.53
CA ALA A 19 7.36 -21.34 5.23
C ALA A 19 6.55 -20.51 4.21
N ARG A 20 5.33 -20.09 4.58
CA ARG A 20 4.49 -19.22 3.73
C ARG A 20 5.11 -17.84 3.50
N GLN A 21 5.93 -17.36 4.43
CA GLN A 21 6.68 -16.11 4.32
C GLN A 21 8.03 -16.24 3.61
N LEU A 22 8.36 -17.43 3.09
CA LEU A 22 9.61 -17.71 2.38
C LEU A 22 10.87 -17.45 3.23
N LEU A 23 10.78 -17.76 4.53
CA LEU A 23 11.82 -17.49 5.54
C LEU A 23 12.52 -18.74 6.07
N LEU A 24 12.09 -19.93 5.69
CA LEU A 24 12.78 -21.18 6.06
C LEU A 24 13.95 -21.49 5.12
N GLU A 25 13.80 -21.11 3.85
CA GLU A 25 14.79 -21.23 2.81
C GLU A 25 14.57 -20.14 1.76
N ARG A 26 15.63 -19.78 1.04
CA ARG A 26 15.51 -18.91 -0.12
C ARG A 26 14.99 -19.73 -1.30
N VAL A 27 14.02 -19.19 -2.04
CA VAL A 27 13.33 -19.90 -3.12
C VAL A 27 13.59 -19.23 -4.48
N SER A 28 13.60 -20.00 -5.57
CA SER A 28 13.64 -19.44 -6.93
C SER A 28 12.24 -19.03 -7.38
N LEU A 29 11.88 -17.78 -7.13
CA LEU A 29 10.66 -17.13 -7.62
C LEU A 29 11.00 -15.74 -8.17
N ASP A 30 10.19 -15.24 -9.11
CA ASP A 30 10.27 -13.85 -9.54
C ASP A 30 9.68 -12.89 -8.47
N PRO A 31 10.04 -11.60 -8.48
CA PRO A 31 9.55 -10.62 -7.50
C PRO A 31 8.03 -10.50 -7.42
N VAL A 32 7.31 -10.57 -8.54
CA VAL A 32 5.85 -10.39 -8.58
C VAL A 32 5.19 -11.56 -7.86
N THR A 33 5.53 -12.79 -8.23
CA THR A 33 5.02 -14.01 -7.59
C THR A 33 5.36 -14.03 -6.10
N ALA A 34 6.57 -13.61 -5.72
CA ALA A 34 6.98 -13.53 -4.32
C ALA A 34 6.13 -12.54 -3.52
N ILE A 35 5.92 -11.32 -4.03
CA ILE A 35 5.09 -10.30 -3.36
C ILE A 35 3.64 -10.78 -3.23
N ARG A 36 3.08 -11.43 -4.25
CA ARG A 36 1.72 -12.03 -4.17
C ARG A 36 1.60 -13.04 -3.04
N ARG A 37 2.59 -13.94 -2.88
CA ARG A 37 2.62 -14.90 -1.77
C ARG A 37 2.71 -14.23 -0.41
N LEU A 38 3.37 -13.07 -0.33
CA LEU A 38 3.52 -12.26 0.87
C LEU A 38 2.36 -11.26 1.08
N CYS A 39 1.37 -11.26 0.17
CA CYS A 39 0.32 -10.25 0.00
C CYS A 39 0.83 -8.86 -0.40
N ALA A 40 1.79 -8.30 0.35
CA ALA A 40 2.42 -7.02 0.07
C ALA A 40 3.71 -6.86 0.89
N LEU A 41 4.58 -5.96 0.46
CA LEU A 41 5.78 -5.56 1.20
C LEU A 41 5.70 -4.10 1.62
N GLN A 42 6.11 -3.80 2.85
CA GLN A 42 6.22 -2.42 3.32
C GLN A 42 7.27 -1.68 2.48
N ALA A 43 6.91 -0.51 1.96
CA ALA A 43 7.71 0.28 1.03
C ALA A 43 7.74 1.76 1.42
N GLN A 44 7.61 2.09 2.71
CA GLN A 44 7.81 3.48 3.17
C GLN A 44 9.26 3.83 2.91
N GLU A 45 10.16 2.97 3.39
CA GLU A 45 11.57 3.11 3.08
C GLU A 45 11.92 2.44 1.75
N PRO A 46 12.65 3.15 0.88
CA PRO A 46 13.04 2.72 -0.46
C PRO A 46 13.56 1.28 -0.52
N ALA A 47 14.47 0.98 0.41
CA ALA A 47 15.25 -0.24 0.41
C ALA A 47 14.46 -1.45 0.95
N SER A 48 13.35 -1.22 1.66
CA SER A 48 12.63 -2.27 2.39
C SER A 48 12.16 -3.42 1.49
N PRO A 49 11.52 -3.18 0.33
CA PRO A 49 11.12 -4.28 -0.57
C PRO A 49 12.31 -5.05 -1.13
N TYR A 50 13.41 -4.38 -1.45
CA TYR A 50 14.63 -5.01 -1.98
C TYR A 50 15.28 -5.93 -0.95
N ILE A 51 15.44 -5.46 0.29
CA ILE A 51 15.99 -6.27 1.40
C ILE A 51 15.06 -7.45 1.71
N ALA A 52 13.75 -7.21 1.72
CA ALA A 52 12.77 -8.26 1.97
C ALA A 52 12.80 -9.37 0.90
N LEU A 53 12.98 -9.02 -0.38
CA LEU A 53 13.10 -10.02 -1.44
C LEU A 53 14.48 -10.69 -1.46
N TRP A 54 15.56 -9.94 -1.26
CA TRP A 54 16.93 -10.48 -1.19
C TRP A 54 17.07 -11.58 -0.12
N THR A 55 16.42 -11.40 1.04
CA THR A 55 16.42 -12.41 2.12
C THR A 55 15.59 -13.67 1.82
N ARG A 56 14.68 -13.62 0.84
CA ARG A 56 13.68 -14.68 0.56
C ARG A 56 13.90 -15.41 -0.76
N LEU A 57 14.55 -14.78 -1.71
CA LEU A 57 14.67 -15.26 -3.09
C LEU A 57 16.12 -15.62 -3.41
N ALA A 58 16.36 -16.78 -4.00
CA ALA A 58 17.71 -17.30 -4.25
C ALA A 58 18.49 -16.44 -5.27
N ASP A 59 17.83 -16.07 -6.38
CA ASP A 59 18.44 -15.43 -7.55
C ASP A 59 18.04 -13.95 -7.72
N PHE A 60 17.58 -13.31 -6.64
CA PHE A 60 17.02 -11.95 -6.71
C PHE A 60 18.01 -10.91 -7.23
N GLN A 61 17.61 -10.21 -8.29
CA GLN A 61 18.27 -9.00 -8.77
C GLN A 61 17.38 -7.77 -8.51
N PRO A 62 17.92 -6.67 -7.94
CA PRO A 62 17.17 -5.42 -7.77
C PRO A 62 16.53 -4.91 -9.07
N ALA A 63 17.20 -5.10 -10.21
CA ALA A 63 16.72 -4.68 -11.52
C ALA A 63 15.39 -5.36 -11.93
N ASP A 64 15.12 -6.58 -11.45
CA ASP A 64 13.86 -7.29 -11.72
C ASP A 64 12.69 -6.62 -10.99
N LEU A 65 12.93 -6.16 -9.75
CA LEU A 65 11.94 -5.40 -9.00
C LEU A 65 11.71 -4.02 -9.64
N ASP A 66 12.77 -3.34 -10.07
CA ASP A 66 12.64 -2.07 -10.78
C ASP A 66 11.84 -2.23 -12.08
N ALA A 67 12.08 -3.32 -12.82
CA ALA A 67 11.34 -3.62 -14.04
C ALA A 67 9.86 -3.89 -13.75
N ALA A 68 9.55 -4.66 -12.70
CA ALA A 68 8.17 -4.93 -12.29
C ALA A 68 7.43 -3.65 -11.89
N PHE A 69 8.12 -2.71 -11.26
CA PHE A 69 7.58 -1.39 -10.96
C PHE A 69 7.36 -0.53 -12.22
N ARG A 70 8.35 -0.44 -13.11
CA ARG A 70 8.24 0.32 -14.38
C ARG A 70 7.12 -0.19 -15.28
N THR A 71 6.92 -1.50 -15.33
CA THR A 71 5.84 -2.15 -16.09
C THR A 71 4.50 -2.16 -15.36
N SER A 72 4.43 -1.60 -14.15
CA SER A 72 3.24 -1.63 -13.28
C SER A 72 2.73 -3.04 -12.97
N ALA A 73 3.60 -4.05 -13.02
CA ALA A 73 3.29 -5.39 -12.48
C ALA A 73 3.26 -5.38 -10.94
N ILE A 74 4.09 -4.52 -10.34
CA ILE A 74 4.02 -4.14 -8.93
C ILE A 74 3.72 -2.64 -8.86
N VAL A 75 2.81 -2.25 -7.97
CA VAL A 75 2.45 -0.85 -7.72
C VAL A 75 2.73 -0.48 -6.27
N LYS A 76 3.01 0.80 -6.04
CA LYS A 76 3.25 1.36 -4.70
C LYS A 76 2.08 2.24 -4.29
N ALA A 77 1.42 1.91 -3.18
CA ALA A 77 0.25 2.64 -2.70
C ALA A 77 0.21 2.71 -1.16
N THR A 78 -0.51 3.69 -0.63
CA THR A 78 -0.86 3.72 0.80
C THR A 78 -1.92 2.65 1.04
N LEU A 79 -1.60 1.65 1.87
CA LEU A 79 -2.49 0.51 2.12
C LEU A 79 -2.63 0.24 3.63
N MET A 80 -2.38 -0.99 4.06
CA MET A 80 -2.55 -1.47 5.44
C MET A 80 -1.90 -0.52 6.44
N ARG A 81 -2.68 -0.09 7.44
CA ARG A 81 -2.22 0.82 8.52
C ARG A 81 -1.74 2.20 8.00
N VAL A 82 -2.19 2.65 6.82
CA VAL A 82 -1.86 3.95 6.24
C VAL A 82 -0.36 4.12 5.95
N THR A 83 0.32 3.05 5.55
CA THR A 83 1.73 3.13 5.11
C THR A 83 1.88 2.69 3.66
N LEU A 84 2.97 3.12 3.03
CA LEU A 84 3.28 2.73 1.66
C LEU A 84 3.64 1.24 1.60
N HIS A 85 3.07 0.55 0.62
CA HIS A 85 3.33 -0.86 0.34
C HIS A 85 3.54 -1.07 -1.15
N ALA A 86 4.45 -1.98 -1.49
CA ALA A 86 4.57 -2.60 -2.79
C ALA A 86 3.63 -3.81 -2.84
N VAL A 87 2.74 -3.85 -3.83
CA VAL A 87 1.73 -4.89 -4.02
C VAL A 87 1.67 -5.26 -5.50
N ALA A 88 1.34 -6.50 -5.83
CA ALA A 88 1.06 -6.85 -7.22
C ALA A 88 -0.15 -6.05 -7.72
N ALA A 89 -0.09 -5.54 -8.94
CA ALA A 89 -1.14 -4.67 -9.47
C ALA A 89 -2.52 -5.36 -9.51
N GLU A 90 -2.54 -6.67 -9.75
CA GLU A 90 -3.76 -7.48 -9.73
C GLU A 90 -4.39 -7.64 -8.33
N ASP A 91 -3.59 -7.54 -7.26
CA ASP A 91 -4.10 -7.62 -5.88
C ASP A 91 -4.45 -6.25 -5.30
N TYR A 92 -3.98 -5.17 -5.92
CA TYR A 92 -4.20 -3.80 -5.45
C TYR A 92 -5.68 -3.49 -5.18
N PRO A 93 -6.64 -3.78 -6.09
CA PRO A 93 -8.06 -3.50 -5.83
C PRO A 93 -8.59 -4.16 -4.56
N THR A 94 -8.23 -5.42 -4.32
CA THR A 94 -8.64 -6.17 -3.14
C THR A 94 -8.00 -5.61 -1.88
N CYS A 95 -6.69 -5.32 -1.90
CA CYS A 95 -5.99 -4.71 -0.77
C CYS A 95 -6.50 -3.29 -0.47
N TRP A 96 -6.84 -2.52 -1.50
CA TRP A 96 -7.41 -1.19 -1.36
C TRP A 96 -8.79 -1.26 -0.69
N ALA A 97 -9.71 -2.07 -1.23
CA ALA A 97 -11.04 -2.26 -0.68
C ALA A 97 -11.00 -2.75 0.78
N ALA A 98 -10.13 -3.69 1.11
CA ALA A 98 -10.04 -4.27 2.45
C ALA A 98 -9.61 -3.27 3.54
N HIS A 99 -8.87 -2.21 3.19
CA HIS A 99 -8.46 -1.21 4.18
C HIS A 99 -9.24 0.11 4.10
N ALA A 100 -9.84 0.45 2.96
CA ALA A 100 -10.51 1.72 2.73
C ALA A 100 -11.62 1.99 3.77
N ASP A 101 -12.45 0.99 4.07
CA ASP A 101 -13.53 1.13 5.07
C ASP A 101 -13.01 1.35 6.49
N TYR A 102 -11.95 0.62 6.85
CA TYR A 102 -11.30 0.78 8.15
C TYR A 102 -10.70 2.19 8.29
N ILE A 103 -10.03 2.70 7.25
CA ILE A 103 -9.44 4.03 7.27
C ILE A 103 -10.50 5.12 7.29
N ARG A 104 -11.58 4.96 6.51
CA ARG A 104 -12.76 5.83 6.55
C ARG A 104 -13.32 5.89 7.97
N ALA A 105 -13.65 4.75 8.57
CA ALA A 105 -14.15 4.71 9.95
C ALA A 105 -13.16 5.32 10.96
N ALA A 106 -11.87 5.00 10.86
CA ALA A 106 -10.85 5.46 11.81
C ALA A 106 -10.58 6.97 11.74
N ARG A 107 -10.70 7.58 10.55
CA ARG A 107 -10.41 9.00 10.32
C ARG A 107 -11.65 9.90 10.26
N THR A 108 -12.85 9.32 10.20
CA THR A 108 -14.12 10.07 10.22
C THR A 108 -14.99 9.74 11.46
N SER A 109 -14.43 9.16 12.52
CA SER A 109 -15.15 8.90 13.78
C SER A 109 -14.52 9.64 14.97
N PRO A 110 -15.31 10.29 15.85
CA PRO A 110 -14.79 10.91 17.06
C PRO A 110 -14.22 9.85 18.03
N PRO A 111 -13.25 10.17 18.90
CA PRO A 111 -12.62 11.48 19.14
C PRO A 111 -11.36 11.72 18.30
N ARG A 112 -11.09 10.88 17.29
CA ARG A 112 -9.93 11.01 16.39
C ARG A 112 -10.22 11.92 15.19
N PHE A 113 -11.00 12.98 15.39
CA PHE A 113 -10.99 14.15 14.52
C PHE A 113 -10.00 15.15 15.15
N PRO A 114 -8.67 14.97 15.03
CA PRO A 114 -7.74 16.02 15.42
C PRO A 114 -8.01 17.27 14.56
N ALA A 115 -7.55 18.44 15.01
CA ALA A 115 -7.54 19.61 14.15
C ALA A 115 -6.94 19.25 12.76
N GLY A 116 -7.65 19.55 11.67
CA GLY A 116 -7.26 19.14 10.31
C GLY A 116 -7.87 17.83 9.80
N SER A 117 -8.95 17.33 10.40
CA SER A 117 -9.73 16.21 9.88
C SER A 117 -10.84 16.67 8.89
N VAL A 118 -10.95 15.98 7.75
CA VAL A 118 -11.88 16.32 6.65
C VAL A 118 -13.33 16.17 7.10
N PRO A 119 -14.22 17.16 6.88
CA PRO A 119 -15.66 16.99 7.08
C PRO A 119 -16.18 15.82 6.25
N LYS A 120 -16.93 14.90 6.86
CA LYS A 120 -17.39 13.67 6.20
C LYS A 120 -18.20 13.99 4.93
N GLU A 121 -18.95 15.08 4.96
CA GLU A 121 -19.82 15.55 3.88
C GLU A 121 -19.03 16.05 2.66
N ARG A 122 -17.76 16.42 2.85
CA ARG A 122 -16.87 16.93 1.80
C ARG A 122 -15.90 15.88 1.28
N LEU A 123 -15.71 14.79 2.03
CA LEU A 123 -14.67 13.81 1.74
C LEU A 123 -14.83 13.18 0.36
N ASP A 124 -16.02 12.68 0.04
CA ASP A 124 -16.24 11.96 -1.22
C ASP A 124 -16.10 12.88 -2.45
N ASP A 125 -16.54 14.13 -2.32
CA ASP A 125 -16.40 15.16 -3.36
C ASP A 125 -14.92 15.48 -3.63
N LEU A 126 -14.13 15.66 -2.56
CA LEU A 126 -12.70 15.93 -2.68
C LEU A 126 -11.90 14.73 -3.21
N VAL A 127 -12.29 13.50 -2.83
CA VAL A 127 -11.71 12.29 -3.42
C VAL A 127 -12.01 12.23 -4.91
N ALA A 128 -13.24 12.54 -5.33
CA ALA A 128 -13.61 12.55 -6.75
C ALA A 128 -12.78 13.55 -7.56
N HIS A 129 -12.59 14.78 -7.04
CA HIS A 129 -11.71 15.77 -7.64
C HIS A 129 -10.25 15.29 -7.72
N ALA A 130 -9.72 14.72 -6.64
CA ALA A 130 -8.36 14.18 -6.62
C ALA A 130 -8.17 13.07 -7.67
N VAL A 131 -9.13 12.14 -7.79
CA VAL A 131 -9.09 11.07 -8.81
C VAL A 131 -9.14 11.63 -10.23
N ALA A 132 -10.02 12.60 -10.49
CA ALA A 132 -10.14 13.22 -11.81
C ALA A 132 -8.86 13.97 -12.23
N PHE A 133 -8.20 14.63 -11.27
CA PHE A 133 -6.97 15.38 -11.52
C PHE A 133 -5.73 14.49 -11.67
N ALA A 134 -5.71 13.32 -11.01
CA ALA A 134 -4.62 12.35 -11.03
C ALA A 134 -4.74 11.31 -12.17
N THR A 135 -5.40 11.65 -13.27
CA THR A 135 -5.44 10.82 -14.49
C THR A 135 -4.08 10.72 -15.19
N GLU A 136 -3.17 11.65 -14.88
CA GLU A 136 -1.75 11.61 -15.21
C GLU A 136 -0.92 11.89 -13.94
N PRO A 137 0.40 11.60 -13.93
CA PRO A 137 1.23 11.79 -12.74
C PRO A 137 1.18 13.24 -12.22
N ARG A 138 0.98 13.38 -10.91
CA ARG A 138 0.99 14.65 -10.18
C ARG A 138 1.96 14.60 -9.01
N SER A 139 2.62 15.72 -8.75
CA SER A 139 3.35 15.97 -7.52
C SER A 139 2.39 16.18 -6.35
N ASN A 140 2.88 15.97 -5.12
CA ASN A 140 2.10 16.27 -3.92
C ASN A 140 1.70 17.76 -3.84
N ALA A 141 2.53 18.66 -4.37
CA ALA A 141 2.27 20.11 -4.38
C ALA A 141 1.10 20.45 -5.32
N GLU A 142 1.06 19.87 -6.52
CA GLU A 142 -0.04 20.04 -7.47
C GLU A 142 -1.36 19.49 -6.90
N MET A 143 -1.32 18.30 -6.29
CA MET A 143 -2.50 17.72 -5.63
C MET A 143 -3.03 18.61 -4.50
N ALA A 144 -2.13 19.18 -3.69
CA ALA A 144 -2.51 20.09 -2.61
C ALA A 144 -3.12 21.38 -3.15
N ALA A 145 -2.48 22.02 -4.12
CA ALA A 145 -2.96 23.25 -4.75
C ALA A 145 -4.33 23.07 -5.41
N HIS A 146 -4.52 21.97 -6.15
CA HIS A 146 -5.79 21.65 -6.81
C HIS A 146 -6.95 21.54 -5.80
N LEU A 147 -6.74 20.82 -4.70
CA LEU A 147 -7.77 20.65 -3.67
C LEU A 147 -8.03 21.94 -2.87
N GLU A 148 -7.00 22.76 -2.65
CA GLU A 148 -7.14 24.08 -2.02
C GLU A 148 -7.93 25.06 -2.90
N GLU A 149 -7.76 25.04 -4.22
CA GLU A 149 -8.57 25.84 -5.15
C GLU A 149 -10.07 25.50 -5.05
N ILE A 150 -10.40 24.24 -4.81
CA ILE A 150 -11.79 23.75 -4.71
C ILE A 150 -12.42 24.04 -3.34
N ALA A 151 -11.65 23.91 -2.26
CA ALA A 151 -12.19 23.88 -0.89
C ALA A 151 -11.65 24.97 0.04
N GLY A 152 -10.79 25.86 -0.45
CA GLY A 152 -10.10 26.86 0.35
C GLY A 152 -9.00 26.27 1.23
N PRO A 153 -8.35 27.08 2.08
CA PRO A 153 -7.25 26.63 2.92
C PRO A 153 -7.72 25.65 4.00
N PHE A 154 -6.86 24.71 4.41
CA PHE A 154 -7.21 23.67 5.39
C PHE A 154 -6.04 23.17 6.21
N GLY A 155 -5.94 23.66 7.45
CA GLY A 155 -4.88 23.28 8.40
C GLY A 155 -3.47 23.42 7.83
N ASP A 156 -2.46 23.04 8.62
CA ASP A 156 -1.07 23.20 8.19
C ASP A 156 -0.63 22.10 7.21
N GLN A 157 -1.30 20.94 7.22
CA GLN A 157 -0.97 19.80 6.36
C GLN A 157 -1.68 19.83 5.00
N GLY A 158 -2.70 20.69 4.83
CA GLY A 158 -3.46 20.83 3.60
C GLY A 158 -4.43 19.67 3.31
N TRP A 159 -5.30 19.90 2.32
CA TRP A 159 -6.30 18.92 1.90
C TRP A 159 -5.72 17.61 1.39
N TRP A 160 -4.59 17.66 0.67
CA TRP A 160 -4.02 16.46 0.09
C TRP A 160 -3.60 15.43 1.13
N TRP A 161 -2.94 15.86 2.22
CA TRP A 161 -2.60 14.96 3.33
C TRP A 161 -3.83 14.30 3.95
N ALA A 162 -4.93 15.05 4.02
CA ALA A 162 -6.16 14.64 4.66
C ALA A 162 -6.96 13.65 3.80
N VAL A 163 -7.02 13.89 2.48
CA VAL A 163 -7.83 13.15 1.50
C VAL A 163 -7.10 11.96 0.89
N ARG A 164 -5.77 12.04 0.75
CA ARG A 164 -4.94 11.01 0.09
C ARG A 164 -5.19 9.58 0.60
N PRO A 165 -5.34 9.31 1.90
CA PRO A 165 -5.58 7.94 2.39
C PRO A 165 -6.93 7.33 1.99
N PHE A 166 -7.82 8.08 1.36
CA PHE A 166 -9.10 7.60 0.83
C PHE A 166 -9.13 7.63 -0.70
N THR A 167 -8.06 8.11 -1.33
CA THR A 167 -7.98 8.27 -2.77
C THR A 167 -7.21 7.07 -3.35
N PRO A 168 -7.80 6.30 -4.28
CA PRO A 168 -7.15 5.13 -4.88
C PRO A 168 -6.08 5.52 -5.91
N VAL A 169 -5.13 6.36 -5.50
CA VAL A 169 -3.99 6.76 -6.34
C VAL A 169 -2.79 5.86 -6.09
N LEU A 170 -2.06 5.61 -7.17
CA LEU A 170 -0.80 4.90 -7.15
C LEU A 170 0.34 5.93 -7.16
N ARG A 171 1.48 5.57 -6.55
CA ARG A 171 2.71 6.32 -6.79
C ARG A 171 3.19 6.00 -8.20
N ALA A 172 3.30 7.04 -9.04
CA ALA A 172 3.80 6.89 -10.39
C ALA A 172 5.26 6.42 -10.39
N ALA A 173 5.62 5.61 -11.39
CA ALA A 173 7.00 5.23 -11.64
C ALA A 173 7.81 6.46 -12.06
N GLY A 174 8.92 6.71 -11.37
CA GLY A 174 9.89 7.75 -11.72
C GLY A 174 11.26 7.16 -12.06
N ASP A 175 12.19 8.03 -12.46
CA ASP A 175 13.58 7.67 -12.79
C ASP A 175 14.49 7.56 -11.54
N GLU A 176 14.01 8.05 -10.39
CA GLU A 176 14.68 7.81 -9.11
C GLU A 176 14.55 6.32 -8.73
N PRO A 177 15.47 5.77 -7.91
CA PRO A 177 15.22 4.50 -7.23
C PRO A 177 13.83 4.55 -6.60
N TRP A 178 13.17 3.41 -6.35
CA TRP A 178 11.86 3.40 -5.70
C TRP A 178 11.92 3.77 -4.20
N SER A 179 12.64 4.86 -3.91
CA SER A 179 12.67 5.72 -2.73
C SER A 179 11.46 6.60 -2.60
#